data_AF-A7RJW5-F1
#
_entry.id   AF-A7RJW5-F1
#
_cell.length_a   1.000
_cell.length_b   1.000
_cell.length_c   1.000
_cell.angle_alpha   90.00
_cell.angle_beta   90.00
_cell.angle_gamma   90.00
#
_symmetry.space_group_name_H-M   'P 1'
#
loop_
_entity.id
_entity.type
_entity.pdbx_description
1 polymer ?
#
loop_
_entity_poly.entity_id
_entity_poly.type
_entity_poly.pdbx_seq_one_letter_code
_entity_poly.pdbx_strand_id
1 'polypeptide(L)'
;DWLVKLFHSCNRNHKYSDSELSHFNRCESVLWFWATWEAAQFCILSRLRTPLGRAQETFQAIEGKRETPISHKIAQFFILCQGPKPFSSQLRACLLLQFVEALEKLMYNAHDGCTVGLPSPPKV
;
A
#
# COMPACT_ATOMS: atom_id res chain seq x y z
N ASP A 1 -1.48 7.70 18.74
CA ASP A 1 -1.08 7.02 17.51
C ASP A 1 -1.65 7.73 16.28
N TRP A 2 -0.87 7.94 15.22
CA TRP A 2 -1.30 8.70 14.03
C TRP A 2 -2.06 7.82 13.03
N LEU A 3 -1.69 6.54 12.93
CA LEU A 3 -2.29 5.60 11.97
C LEU A 3 -3.73 5.26 12.36
N VAL A 4 -3.98 5.09 13.66
CA VAL A 4 -5.34 4.96 14.23
C VAL A 4 -6.20 6.20 13.89
N LYS A 5 -5.65 7.41 14.05
CA LYS A 5 -6.37 8.65 13.73
C LYS A 5 -6.71 8.75 12.25
N LEU A 6 -5.77 8.35 11.38
CA LEU A 6 -5.99 8.27 9.94
C LEU A 6 -7.13 7.30 9.61
N PHE A 7 -7.09 6.09 10.18
CA PHE A 7 -8.14 5.08 10.01
C PHE A 7 -9.53 5.62 10.35
N HIS A 8 -9.71 6.22 11.53
CA HIS A 8 -10.99 6.79 11.94
C HIS A 8 -11.42 7.99 11.07
N SER A 9 -10.48 8.78 10.56
CA SER A 9 -10.80 9.91 9.68
C SER A 9 -11.37 9.46 8.33
N CYS A 10 -10.92 8.31 7.82
CA CYS A 10 -11.36 7.75 6.54
C CYS A 10 -12.64 6.88 6.65
N ASN A 11 -13.01 6.42 7.86
CA ASN A 11 -14.08 5.45 8.08
C ASN A 11 -15.23 5.98 8.97
N ARG A 12 -15.64 7.23 8.75
CA ARG A 12 -16.69 7.90 9.56
C ARG A 12 -18.09 7.30 9.41
N ASN A 13 -18.37 6.62 8.30
CA ASN A 13 -19.69 6.06 7.99
C ASN A 13 -19.77 4.61 8.47
N HIS A 14 -19.90 4.36 9.79
CA HIS A 14 -20.15 3.05 10.45
C HIS A 14 -19.94 1.79 9.59
N LYS A 15 -18.75 1.63 8.99
CA LYS A 15 -18.46 0.58 8.01
C LYS A 15 -18.10 -0.74 8.68
N TYR A 16 -17.69 -0.66 9.95
CA TYR A 16 -17.18 -1.75 10.75
C TYR A 16 -17.99 -1.86 12.04
N SER A 17 -18.18 -3.09 12.51
CA SER A 17 -18.74 -3.40 13.82
C SER A 17 -17.80 -2.98 14.94
N ASP A 18 -18.34 -2.86 16.17
CA ASP A 18 -17.54 -2.47 17.35
C ASP A 18 -16.39 -3.46 17.64
N SER A 19 -16.59 -4.75 17.36
CA SER A 19 -15.55 -5.77 17.52
C SER A 19 -14.42 -5.57 16.52
N GLU A 20 -14.71 -5.29 15.26
CA GLU A 20 -13.71 -4.97 14.23
C GLU A 20 -12.95 -3.69 14.55
N LEU A 21 -13.66 -2.62 14.97
CA LEU A 21 -13.04 -1.37 15.41
C LEU A 21 -12.07 -1.60 16.58
N SER A 22 -12.40 -2.52 17.49
CA SER A 22 -11.50 -2.90 18.59
C SER A 22 -10.21 -3.55 18.08
N HIS A 23 -10.26 -4.35 17.03
CA HIS A 23 -9.08 -4.96 16.41
C HIS A 23 -8.18 -3.92 15.76
N PHE A 24 -8.75 -2.98 15.01
CA PHE A 24 -8.01 -1.87 14.42
C PHE A 24 -7.29 -1.01 15.47
N ASN A 25 -7.92 -0.78 16.62
CA ASN A 25 -7.31 0.02 17.69
C ASN A 25 -6.21 -0.72 18.47
N ARG A 26 -6.19 -2.06 18.44
CA ARG A 26 -5.27 -2.89 19.25
C ARG A 26 -4.13 -3.52 18.45
N CYS A 27 -4.25 -3.58 17.13
CA CYS A 27 -3.33 -4.32 16.27
C CYS A 27 -2.79 -3.44 15.14
N GLU A 28 -1.53 -2.98 15.30
CA GLU A 28 -0.89 -2.09 14.32
C GLU A 28 -0.72 -2.75 12.94
N SER A 29 -0.49 -4.07 12.89
CA SER A 29 -0.35 -4.80 11.62
C SER A 29 -1.63 -4.76 10.78
N VAL A 30 -2.80 -4.78 11.41
CA VAL A 30 -4.10 -4.67 10.72
C VAL A 30 -4.28 -3.26 10.14
N LEU A 31 -3.84 -2.23 10.87
CA LEU A 31 -3.86 -0.86 10.37
C LEU A 31 -2.90 -0.65 9.19
N TRP A 32 -1.70 -1.22 9.25
CA TRP A 32 -0.73 -1.19 8.15
C TRP A 32 -1.27 -1.92 6.92
N PHE A 33 -1.94 -3.06 7.14
CA PHE A 33 -2.61 -3.78 6.06
C PHE A 33 -3.69 -2.92 5.40
N TRP A 34 -4.57 -2.33 6.20
CA TRP A 34 -5.62 -1.44 5.72
C TRP A 34 -5.06 -0.24 4.95
N ALA A 35 -4.05 0.45 5.49
CA ALA A 35 -3.49 1.64 4.86
C ALA A 35 -2.84 1.32 3.52
N THR A 36 -2.15 0.18 3.44
CA THR A 36 -1.52 -0.31 2.21
C THR A 36 -2.56 -0.65 1.14
N TRP A 37 -3.66 -1.29 1.56
CA TRP A 37 -4.78 -1.64 0.70
C TRP A 37 -5.50 -0.40 0.15
N GLU A 38 -5.80 0.58 1.01
CA GLU A 38 -6.43 1.85 0.60
C GLU A 38 -5.52 2.66 -0.34
N ALA A 39 -4.20 2.66 -0.12
CA ALA A 39 -3.25 3.30 -1.02
C ALA A 39 -3.27 2.66 -2.42
N ALA A 40 -3.31 1.32 -2.50
CA ALA A 40 -3.40 0.61 -3.76
C ALA A 40 -4.73 0.89 -4.48
N GLN A 41 -5.86 0.89 -3.75
CA GLN A 41 -7.16 1.28 -4.32
C GLN A 41 -7.15 2.70 -4.88
N PHE A 42 -6.59 3.67 -4.15
CA PHE A 42 -6.44 5.04 -4.62
C PHE A 42 -5.66 5.10 -5.95
N CYS A 43 -4.59 4.33 -6.08
CA CYS A 43 -3.82 4.21 -7.31
C CYS A 43 -4.66 3.70 -8.49
N ILE A 44 -5.52 2.69 -8.28
CA ILE A 44 -6.41 2.17 -9.32
C ILE A 44 -7.49 3.17 -9.70
N LEU A 45 -8.20 3.72 -8.72
CA LEU A 45 -9.29 4.68 -8.93
C LEU A 45 -8.79 5.95 -9.63
N SER A 46 -7.56 6.36 -9.35
CA SER A 46 -6.92 7.52 -9.97
C SER A 46 -6.23 7.20 -11.31
N ARG A 47 -6.37 5.97 -11.84
CA ARG A 47 -5.69 5.51 -13.06
C ARG A 47 -4.18 5.78 -13.02
N LEU A 48 -3.58 5.54 -11.86
CA LEU A 48 -2.16 5.76 -11.52
C LEU A 48 -1.69 7.21 -11.66
N ARG A 49 -2.60 8.18 -11.79
CA ARG A 49 -2.29 9.60 -11.67
C ARG A 49 -2.34 9.99 -10.19
N THR A 50 -1.19 9.97 -9.54
CA THR A 50 -1.06 10.24 -8.10
C THR A 50 -0.42 11.62 -7.89
N PRO A 51 -0.32 12.13 -6.65
CA PRO A 51 0.48 13.33 -6.36
C PRO A 51 1.96 13.22 -6.78
N LEU A 52 2.47 12.01 -7.07
CA LEU A 52 3.81 11.79 -7.60
C LEU A 52 3.92 12.11 -9.11
N GLY A 53 2.80 12.27 -9.80
CA GLY A 53 2.73 12.60 -11.23
C GLY A 53 1.78 11.70 -12.01
N ARG A 54 2.01 11.63 -13.33
CA ARG A 54 1.34 10.74 -14.27
C ARG A 54 1.66 9.27 -13.95
N ALA A 55 0.95 8.37 -14.61
CA ALA A 55 1.11 6.92 -14.42
C ALA A 55 2.58 6.45 -14.51
N GLN A 56 3.32 6.93 -15.52
CA GLN A 56 4.72 6.57 -15.70
C GLN A 56 5.62 7.06 -14.56
N GLU A 57 5.39 8.27 -14.06
CA GLU A 57 6.15 8.84 -12.94
C GLU A 57 5.85 8.09 -11.63
N THR A 58 4.59 7.70 -11.42
CA THR A 58 4.18 6.84 -10.29
C THR A 58 4.87 5.47 -10.36
N PHE A 59 4.92 4.81 -11.53
CA PHE A 59 5.64 3.55 -11.69
C PHE A 59 7.14 3.69 -11.46
N GLN A 60 7.77 4.74 -11.98
CA GLN A 60 9.19 5.00 -11.75
C GLN A 60 9.52 5.23 -10.27
N ALA A 61 8.60 5.85 -9.51
CA ALA A 61 8.75 6.01 -8.07
C ALA A 61 8.70 4.67 -7.33
N ILE A 62 7.88 3.72 -7.78
CA ILE A 62 7.77 2.36 -7.20
C ILE A 62 8.98 1.51 -7.57
N GLU A 63 9.37 1.48 -8.85
CA GLU A 63 10.53 0.71 -9.35
C GLU A 63 11.88 1.23 -8.80
N GLY A 64 11.88 2.48 -8.35
CA GLY A 64 13.08 3.25 -8.06
C GLY A 64 13.85 3.58 -9.34
N LYS A 65 14.81 4.51 -9.25
CA LYS A 65 15.61 4.93 -10.41
C LYS A 65 16.22 3.72 -11.14
N ARG A 66 15.85 3.53 -12.41
CA ARG A 66 16.36 2.43 -13.26
C ARG A 66 17.86 2.47 -13.46
N GLU A 67 18.45 3.66 -13.36
CA GLU A 67 19.90 3.90 -13.49
C GLU A 67 20.73 3.32 -12.35
N THR A 68 20.09 2.94 -11.24
CA THR A 68 20.81 2.31 -10.12
C THR A 68 20.91 0.80 -10.35
N PRO A 69 22.13 0.23 -10.43
CA PRO A 69 22.31 -1.20 -10.63
C PRO A 69 21.62 -2.00 -9.52
N ILE A 70 21.06 -3.17 -9.86
CA ILE A 70 20.37 -4.06 -8.90
C ILE A 70 21.30 -4.43 -7.74
N SER A 71 22.58 -4.70 -8.01
CA SER A 71 23.60 -4.96 -7.00
C SER A 71 23.73 -3.82 -5.99
N HIS A 72 23.64 -2.57 -6.46
CA HIS A 72 23.68 -1.38 -5.61
C HIS A 72 22.38 -1.22 -4.79
N LYS A 73 21.21 -1.51 -5.39
CA LYS A 73 19.92 -1.51 -4.67
C LYS A 73 19.92 -2.56 -3.54
N ILE A 74 20.42 -3.75 -3.81
CA ILE A 74 20.53 -4.85 -2.83
C ILE A 74 21.54 -4.48 -1.73
N ALA A 75 22.73 -4.00 -2.09
CA ALA A 75 23.73 -3.57 -1.11
C ALA A 75 23.18 -2.45 -0.20
N GLN A 76 22.52 -1.45 -0.79
CA GLN A 76 21.91 -0.35 -0.05
C GLN A 76 20.78 -0.84 0.87
N PHE A 77 19.98 -1.81 0.43
CA PHE A 77 18.98 -2.47 1.28
C PHE A 77 19.62 -3.16 2.48
N PHE A 78 20.70 -3.93 2.30
CA PHE A 78 21.41 -4.57 3.40
C PHE A 78 21.98 -3.54 4.40
N ILE A 79 22.56 -2.46 3.91
CA ILE A 79 23.07 -1.37 4.76
C ILE A 79 21.94 -0.71 5.56
N LEU A 80 20.81 -0.42 4.92
CA LEU A 80 19.63 0.15 5.59
C LEU A 80 19.04 -0.80 6.65
N CYS A 81 19.12 -2.10 6.41
CA CYS A 81 18.71 -3.15 7.35
C CYS A 81 19.72 -3.40 8.49
N GLN A 82 20.94 -2.86 8.40
CA GLN A 82 21.94 -2.91 9.48
C GLN A 82 22.09 -1.57 10.22
N GLY A 83 21.44 -0.51 9.74
CA GLY A 83 21.46 0.81 10.36
C GLY A 83 20.74 0.88 11.72
N PRO A 84 20.75 2.04 12.39
CA PRO A 84 20.26 2.21 13.77
C PRO A 84 18.76 1.95 13.98
N LYS A 85 17.97 1.74 12.92
CA LYS A 85 16.54 1.37 12.97
C LYS A 85 16.23 0.24 11.98
N PRO A 86 16.83 -0.94 12.15
CA PRO A 86 16.76 -2.02 11.16
C PRO A 86 15.33 -2.51 10.95
N PHE A 87 14.54 -2.54 12.04
CA PHE A 87 13.12 -2.88 12.03
C PHE A 87 12.28 -1.96 11.13
N SER A 88 12.56 -0.65 11.13
CA SER A 88 11.82 0.30 10.29
C SER A 88 12.15 0.11 8.80
N SER A 89 13.39 -0.22 8.46
CA SER A 89 13.80 -0.51 7.09
C SER A 89 13.16 -1.79 6.57
N GLN A 90 13.15 -2.85 7.39
CA GLN A 90 12.49 -4.13 7.06
C GLN A 90 10.98 -3.95 6.92
N LEU A 91 10.33 -3.24 7.85
CA LEU A 91 8.91 -2.94 7.77
C LEU A 91 8.55 -2.21 6.47
N ARG A 92 9.30 -1.16 6.08
CA ARG A 92 9.07 -0.46 4.82
C ARG A 92 9.16 -1.37 3.60
N ALA A 93 10.09 -2.32 3.61
CA ALA A 93 10.24 -3.30 2.53
C ALA A 93 9.02 -4.23 2.45
N CYS A 94 8.59 -4.76 3.60
CA CYS A 94 7.40 -5.60 3.68
C CYS A 94 6.14 -4.84 3.22
N LEU A 95 5.98 -3.58 3.64
CA LEU A 95 4.85 -2.74 3.22
C LEU A 95 4.88 -2.45 1.71
N LEU A 96 6.06 -2.22 1.12
CA LEU A 96 6.19 -2.03 -0.32
C LEU A 96 5.81 -3.29 -1.10
N LEU A 97 6.27 -4.46 -0.67
CA LEU A 97 5.88 -5.74 -1.29
C LEU A 97 4.37 -5.97 -1.19
N GLN A 98 3.81 -5.74 -0.01
CA GLN A 98 2.37 -5.85 0.22
C GLN A 98 1.56 -4.86 -0.63
N PHE A 99 2.07 -3.63 -0.82
CA PHE A 99 1.47 -2.64 -1.71
C PHE A 99 1.44 -3.13 -3.15
N VAL A 100 2.56 -3.63 -3.66
CA VAL A 100 2.66 -4.13 -5.05
C VAL A 100 1.72 -5.32 -5.27
N GLU A 101 1.65 -6.24 -4.31
CA GLU A 101 0.74 -7.39 -4.38
C GLU A 101 -0.74 -6.95 -4.39
N ALA A 102 -1.11 -5.98 -3.54
CA ALA A 102 -2.47 -5.43 -3.53
C ALA A 102 -2.78 -4.70 -4.85
N LEU A 103 -1.82 -3.92 -5.37
CA LEU A 103 -1.97 -3.20 -6.63
C LEU A 103 -2.19 -4.16 -7.79
N GLU A 104 -1.42 -5.24 -7.89
CA GLU A 104 -1.58 -6.28 -8.92
C GLU A 104 -2.97 -6.92 -8.88
N LYS A 105 -3.43 -7.33 -7.69
CA LYS A 105 -4.78 -7.91 -7.52
C LYS A 105 -5.88 -6.95 -7.97
N LEU A 106 -5.76 -5.68 -7.62
CA LEU A 106 -6.77 -4.67 -7.97
C LEU A 106 -6.69 -4.27 -9.46
N MET A 107 -5.49 -4.23 -10.06
CA MET A 107 -5.33 -4.05 -11.52
C MET A 107 -5.99 -5.19 -12.28
N TYR A 108 -5.75 -6.44 -11.85
CA TYR A 108 -6.37 -7.62 -12.44
C TYR A 108 -7.89 -7.55 -12.34
N ASN A 109 -8.44 -7.27 -11.15
CA ASN A 109 -9.88 -7.09 -10.95
C ASN A 109 -10.46 -5.94 -11.80
N ALA A 110 -9.71 -4.86 -12.03
CA ALA A 110 -10.18 -3.75 -12.86
C ALA A 110 -10.21 -4.09 -14.36
N HIS A 111 -9.34 -4.98 -14.83
CA HIS A 111 -9.24 -5.39 -16.23
C HIS A 111 -10.18 -6.56 -16.56
N ASP A 112 -10.08 -7.66 -15.81
CA ASP A 112 -10.80 -8.92 -16.08
C ASP A 112 -12.06 -9.09 -15.22
N GLY A 113 -12.19 -8.31 -14.15
CA GLY A 113 -13.20 -8.55 -13.10
C GLY A 113 -12.77 -9.66 -12.13
N CYS A 114 -13.44 -9.73 -10.99
CA CYS A 114 -13.27 -10.79 -10.01
C CYS A 114 -14.61 -11.50 -9.77
N THR A 115 -14.63 -12.82 -9.92
CA THR A 115 -15.82 -13.64 -9.65
C THR A 115 -16.05 -13.87 -8.16
N VAL A 116 -15.04 -13.66 -7.31
CA VAL A 116 -15.11 -13.94 -5.86
C VAL A 116 -14.40 -12.85 -5.05
N GLY A 117 -15.16 -11.99 -4.38
CA GLY A 117 -14.69 -11.26 -3.20
C GLY A 117 -14.18 -9.82 -3.38
N LEU A 118 -13.89 -9.36 -4.60
CA LEU A 118 -13.57 -7.94 -4.84
C LEU A 118 -14.70 -7.23 -5.59
N PRO A 119 -15.19 -6.07 -5.11
CA PRO A 119 -16.18 -5.31 -5.85
C PRO A 119 -15.55 -4.80 -7.15
N SER A 120 -16.34 -4.82 -8.24
CA SER A 120 -15.89 -4.21 -9.50
C SER A 120 -15.63 -2.72 -9.28
N PRO A 121 -14.56 -2.16 -9.87
CA PRO A 121 -14.34 -0.72 -9.80
C PRO A 121 -15.54 0.03 -10.40
N PRO A 122 -15.86 1.22 -9.90
CA PRO A 122 -16.94 2.03 -10.47
C PRO A 122 -16.69 2.30 -11.95
N LYS A 123 -17.73 2.12 -12.78
CA LYS A 123 -17.70 2.55 -14.18
C LYS A 123 -17.76 4.08 -14.21
N VAL A 124 -16.72 4.71 -14.74
CA VAL A 124 -16.67 6.17 -15.00
C VAL A 124 -17.03 6.42 -16.45
#